data_AF-A0A1B5L3F1-F1
#
_entry.id   AF-A0A1B5L3F1-F1
#
_cell.length_a   1.000
_cell.length_b   1.000
_cell.length_c   1.000
_cell.angle_alpha   90.00
_cell.angle_beta   90.00
_cell.angle_gamma   90.00
#
_symmetry.space_group_name_H-M   'P 1'
#
loop_
_entity.id
_entity.type
_entity.pdbx_description
1 polymer ?
#
loop_
_entity_poly.entity_id
_entity_poly.type
_entity_poly.pdbx_seq_one_letter_code
_entity_poly.pdbx_strand_id
1 'polypeptide(L)'
;MSCTELYPTSPRDVLTKLYVGTSIRNVPTPAAVVNLAAVRRNCERMLQACDKLELAWRAHVKTHKTLEITRFQVGEDATKPVNLIVSTLAEAEFLLPMLKEYQKQGRKVNVGDGNALGPSPLD
;
A
#
# COMPACT_ATOMS: atom_id res chain seq x y z
N MET A 1 -3.99 -6.48 -17.32
CA MET A 1 -4.08 -7.73 -16.55
C MET A 1 -2.67 -8.24 -16.31
N SER A 2 -2.02 -7.81 -15.23
CA SER A 2 -0.87 -8.53 -14.70
C SER A 2 -1.38 -9.87 -14.19
N CYS A 3 -1.03 -10.93 -14.91
CA CYS A 3 -1.39 -12.27 -14.53
C CYS A 3 -0.54 -12.64 -13.31
N THR A 4 -1.15 -12.92 -12.17
CA THR A 4 -0.44 -13.38 -10.97
C THR A 4 0.29 -14.71 -11.23
N GLU A 5 -0.14 -15.47 -12.24
CA GLU A 5 0.57 -16.68 -12.70
C GLU A 5 1.88 -16.34 -13.43
N LEU A 6 1.95 -15.19 -14.12
CA LEU A 6 3.15 -14.75 -14.82
C LEU A 6 4.14 -14.04 -13.90
N TYR A 7 3.66 -13.42 -12.82
CA TYR A 7 4.48 -12.69 -11.85
C TYR A 7 4.02 -12.95 -10.40
N PRO A 8 4.31 -14.14 -9.85
CA PRO A 8 3.89 -14.49 -8.50
C PRO A 8 4.60 -13.63 -7.46
N THR A 9 3.84 -13.15 -6.47
CA THR A 9 4.42 -12.50 -5.28
C THR A 9 5.01 -13.54 -4.34
N SER A 10 6.00 -13.15 -3.55
CA SER A 10 6.62 -14.07 -2.60
C SER A 10 5.59 -14.59 -1.58
N PRO A 11 5.58 -15.91 -1.28
CA PRO A 11 4.61 -16.51 -0.39
C PRO A 11 4.80 -16.03 1.05
N ARG A 12 3.86 -15.22 1.54
CA ARG A 12 3.94 -14.56 2.85
C ARG A 12 4.06 -15.55 4.00
N ASP A 13 3.32 -16.65 3.96
CA ASP A 13 3.28 -17.67 5.01
C ASP A 13 4.63 -18.37 5.17
N VAL A 14 5.29 -18.68 4.04
CA VAL A 14 6.64 -19.25 4.02
C VAL A 14 7.64 -18.26 4.61
N LEU A 15 7.63 -17.00 4.14
CA LEU A 15 8.52 -15.96 4.67
C LEU A 15 8.32 -15.72 6.17
N THR A 16 7.07 -15.75 6.62
CA THR A 16 6.72 -15.60 8.04
C THR A 16 7.35 -16.71 8.88
N LYS A 17 7.21 -17.98 8.45
CA LYS A 17 7.80 -19.13 9.15
C LYS A 17 9.32 -19.08 9.19
N LEU A 18 9.95 -18.55 8.14
CA LEU A 18 11.41 -18.49 8.04
C LEU A 18 12.02 -17.36 8.88
N TYR A 19 11.38 -16.19 8.94
CA TYR A 19 12.02 -14.98 9.46
C TYR A 19 11.40 -14.41 10.74
N VAL A 20 10.13 -14.67 11.04
CA VAL A 20 9.53 -14.13 12.28
C VAL A 20 10.14 -14.79 13.51
N GLY A 21 10.55 -13.97 14.48
CA GLY A 21 11.23 -14.42 15.70
C GLY A 21 12.74 -14.63 15.54
N THR A 22 13.27 -14.55 14.32
CA THR A 22 14.72 -14.64 14.07
C THR A 22 15.41 -13.29 14.29
N SER A 23 16.71 -13.32 14.59
CA SER A 23 17.52 -12.10 14.70
C SER A 23 17.70 -11.46 13.33
N ILE A 24 17.61 -10.12 13.26
CA ILE A 24 17.90 -9.33 12.05
C ILE A 24 19.28 -9.60 11.46
N ARG A 25 20.25 -10.02 12.28
CA ARG A 25 21.61 -10.37 11.84
C ARG A 25 21.66 -11.62 10.97
N ASN A 26 20.61 -12.44 10.99
CA ASN A 26 20.52 -13.68 10.22
C ASN A 26 19.83 -13.47 8.86
N VAL A 27 19.39 -12.24 8.54
CA VAL A 27 18.77 -11.93 7.25
C VAL A 27 19.85 -11.85 6.18
N PRO A 28 19.73 -12.57 5.04
CA PRO A 28 20.71 -12.51 3.96
C PRO A 28 20.91 -11.08 3.44
N THR A 29 22.16 -10.64 3.34
CA THR A 29 22.51 -9.30 2.86
C THR A 29 22.86 -9.30 1.37
N PRO A 30 22.52 -8.25 0.60
CA PRO A 30 21.91 -7.00 1.05
C PRO A 30 20.41 -7.14 1.37
N ALA A 31 19.97 -6.53 2.48
CA ALA A 31 18.58 -6.53 2.91
C ALA A 31 18.09 -5.10 3.19
N ALA A 32 16.94 -4.74 2.62
CA ALA A 32 16.23 -3.52 2.98
C ALA A 32 15.37 -3.78 4.22
N VAL A 33 15.71 -3.12 5.34
CA VAL A 33 14.99 -3.28 6.61
C VAL A 33 14.15 -2.03 6.88
N VAL A 34 12.87 -2.24 7.15
CA VAL A 34 11.92 -1.16 7.46
C VAL A 34 11.53 -1.21 8.93
N ASN A 35 11.75 -0.11 9.66
CA ASN A 35 11.28 0.02 11.03
C ASN A 35 9.77 0.28 11.07
N LEU A 36 8.99 -0.74 11.43
CA LEU A 36 7.54 -0.67 11.45
C LEU A 36 6.99 0.39 12.43
N ALA A 37 7.66 0.60 13.56
CA ALA A 37 7.25 1.62 14.52
C ALA A 37 7.42 3.04 13.94
N ALA A 38 8.47 3.26 13.14
CA ALA A 38 8.65 4.51 12.43
C ALA A 38 7.60 4.70 11.33
N VAL A 39 7.29 3.66 10.56
CA VAL A 39 6.21 3.69 9.54
C VAL A 39 4.89 4.09 10.18
N ARG A 40 4.48 3.41 11.27
CA ARG A 40 3.25 3.71 11.99
C ARG A 40 3.18 5.17 12.43
N ARG A 41 4.23 5.66 13.11
CA ARG A 41 4.31 7.06 13.56
C ARG A 41 4.23 8.05 12.41
N ASN A 42 4.89 7.76 11.28
CA ASN A 42 4.88 8.64 10.12
C ASN A 42 3.48 8.72 9.48
N CYS A 43 2.81 7.58 9.32
CA CYS A 43 1.45 7.54 8.79
C CYS A 43 0.46 8.24 9.72
N GLU A 44 0.51 7.95 11.03
CA GLU A 44 -0.37 8.59 12.02
C GLU A 44 -0.19 10.12 12.03
N ARG A 45 1.05 10.61 12.02
CA ARG A 45 1.33 12.04 11.96
C ARG A 45 0.74 12.70 10.71
N MET A 46 0.81 12.03 9.57
CA MET A 46 0.26 12.56 8.32
C MET A 46 -1.27 12.61 8.35
N LEU A 47 -1.91 11.53 8.82
CA LEU A 47 -3.36 11.50 8.99
C LEU A 47 -3.84 12.60 9.95
N GLN A 48 -3.18 12.75 11.09
CA GLN A 48 -3.48 13.81 12.06
C GLN A 48 -3.26 15.21 11.49
N ALA A 49 -2.21 15.40 10.69
CA ALA A 49 -1.96 16.70 10.07
C ALA A 49 -3.02 17.04 9.01
N CYS A 50 -3.46 16.08 8.20
CA CYS A 50 -4.58 16.26 7.27
C CYS A 50 -5.87 16.64 8.02
N ASP A 51 -6.15 15.99 9.15
CA ASP A 51 -7.33 16.32 9.97
C ASP A 51 -7.26 17.73 10.53
N LYS A 52 -6.11 18.09 11.12
CA LYS A 52 -5.90 19.43 11.72
C LYS A 52 -5.97 20.56 10.70
N LEU A 53 -5.61 20.29 9.46
CA LEU A 53 -5.59 21.26 8.36
C LEU A 53 -6.82 21.17 7.47
N GLU A 54 -7.79 20.29 7.79
CA GLU A 54 -9.01 20.06 7.00
C GLU A 54 -8.72 19.70 5.53
N LEU A 55 -7.64 18.96 5.29
CA LEU A 55 -7.22 18.52 3.96
C LEU A 55 -7.65 17.08 3.68
N ALA A 56 -8.08 16.83 2.45
CA ALA A 56 -8.27 15.47 1.96
C ALA A 56 -6.92 14.76 1.82
N TRP A 57 -6.80 13.57 2.41
CA TRP A 57 -5.63 12.72 2.28
C TRP A 57 -5.75 11.80 1.05
N ARG A 58 -4.65 11.68 0.31
CA ARG A 58 -4.51 10.70 -0.79
C ARG A 58 -3.12 10.10 -0.79
N ALA A 59 -3.03 8.85 -0.37
CA ALA A 59 -1.74 8.21 -0.18
C ALA A 59 -1.16 7.68 -1.49
N HIS A 60 0.10 7.99 -1.77
CA HIS A 60 0.80 7.41 -2.91
C HIS A 60 1.54 6.12 -2.50
N VAL A 61 1.28 5.03 -3.22
CA VAL A 61 1.76 3.68 -2.89
C VAL A 61 3.14 3.36 -3.50
N LYS A 62 3.59 4.13 -4.50
CA LYS A 62 4.79 3.84 -5.32
C LYS A 62 6.06 3.58 -4.52
N THR A 63 6.19 4.21 -3.34
CA THR A 63 7.40 4.17 -2.52
C THR A 63 7.65 2.79 -1.92
N HIS A 64 6.59 2.07 -1.57
CA HIS A 64 6.70 0.79 -0.86
C HIS A 64 6.01 -0.37 -1.57
N LYS A 65 4.95 -0.12 -2.35
CA LYS A 65 4.25 -1.12 -3.17
C LYS A 65 3.80 -2.36 -2.37
N THR A 66 3.37 -2.16 -1.12
CA THR A 66 2.96 -3.23 -0.19
C THR A 66 1.57 -2.96 0.38
N LEU A 67 0.79 -4.02 0.59
CA LEU A 67 -0.54 -3.90 1.21
C LEU A 67 -0.42 -3.42 2.67
N GLU A 68 0.58 -3.93 3.39
CA GLU A 68 0.82 -3.67 4.80
C GLU A 68 0.99 -2.19 5.10
N ILE A 69 1.86 -1.52 4.33
CA ILE A 69 2.11 -0.08 4.53
C ILE A 69 0.96 0.75 3.98
N THR A 70 0.28 0.32 2.91
CA THR A 70 -0.92 1.01 2.44
C THR A 70 -2.00 1.02 3.53
N ARG A 71 -2.18 -0.07 4.30
CA ARG A 71 -3.13 -0.06 5.42
C ARG A 71 -2.79 1.00 6.48
N PHE A 72 -1.51 1.18 6.81
CA PHE A 72 -1.11 2.27 7.71
C PHE A 72 -1.38 3.65 7.11
N GLN A 73 -1.11 3.84 5.81
CA GLN A 73 -1.39 5.11 5.13
C GLN A 73 -2.89 5.44 5.08
N VAL A 74 -3.75 4.43 5.02
CA VAL A 74 -5.22 4.58 4.98
C VAL A 74 -5.80 4.82 6.38
N GLY A 75 -5.20 4.21 7.41
CA GLY A 75 -5.68 4.29 8.78
C GLY A 75 -6.91 3.44 9.06
N GLU A 76 -7.25 3.34 10.34
CA GLU A 76 -8.30 2.45 10.87
C GLU A 76 -9.68 3.12 10.96
N ASP A 77 -9.76 4.45 10.79
CA ASP A 77 -11.01 5.19 10.83
C ASP A 77 -11.90 4.86 9.63
N ALA A 78 -12.96 4.10 9.89
CA ALA A 78 -13.91 3.64 8.88
C ALA A 78 -14.75 4.77 8.27
N THR A 79 -14.84 5.93 8.93
CA THR A 79 -15.59 7.08 8.40
C THR A 79 -14.82 7.79 7.28
N LYS A 80 -13.50 7.60 7.22
CA LYS A 80 -12.64 8.23 6.21
C LYS A 80 -12.56 7.41 4.92
N PRO A 81 -12.56 8.08 3.76
CA PRO A 81 -12.41 7.41 2.47
C PRO A 81 -11.02 6.81 2.29
N VAL A 82 -10.93 5.77 1.46
CA VAL A 82 -9.69 5.15 1.01
C VAL A 82 -9.31 5.77 -0.33
N ASN A 83 -8.53 6.85 -0.30
CA ASN A 83 -8.05 7.51 -1.51
C ASN A 83 -6.57 7.17 -1.74
N LEU A 84 -6.25 6.55 -2.87
CA LEU A 84 -4.89 6.12 -3.22
C LEU A 84 -4.43 6.68 -4.58
N ILE A 85 -3.12 6.83 -4.73
CA ILE A 85 -2.43 7.04 -6.00
C ILE A 85 -1.45 5.89 -6.25
N VAL A 86 -1.55 5.31 -7.44
CA VAL A 86 -0.64 4.29 -7.97
C VAL A 86 0.13 4.85 -9.15
N SER A 87 1.27 4.27 -9.48
CA SER A 87 2.11 4.65 -10.62
C SER A 87 2.06 3.66 -11.78
N THR A 88 1.37 2.53 -11.60
CA THR A 88 1.22 1.48 -12.62
C THR A 88 -0.11 0.73 -12.43
N LEU A 89 -0.60 0.09 -13.50
CA LEU A 89 -1.77 -0.78 -13.43
C LEU A 89 -1.53 -2.02 -12.55
N ALA A 90 -0.30 -2.56 -12.55
CA ALA A 90 0.06 -3.69 -11.70
C ALA A 90 -0.08 -3.37 -10.21
N GLU A 91 0.27 -2.15 -9.77
CA GLU A 91 0.02 -1.69 -8.40
C GLU A 91 -1.48 -1.62 -8.08
N ALA A 92 -2.31 -1.13 -9.01
CA ALA A 92 -3.76 -1.07 -8.82
C ALA A 92 -4.37 -2.48 -8.65
N GLU A 93 -3.98 -3.41 -9.54
CA GLU A 93 -4.44 -4.80 -9.51
C GLU A 93 -3.97 -5.51 -8.23
N PHE A 94 -2.72 -5.28 -7.81
CA PHE A 94 -2.18 -5.82 -6.56
C PHE A 94 -2.97 -5.36 -5.32
N LEU A 95 -3.42 -4.10 -5.30
CA LEU A 95 -4.22 -3.54 -4.20
C LEU A 95 -5.68 -4.02 -4.22
N LEU A 96 -6.19 -4.53 -5.34
CA LEU A 96 -7.61 -4.80 -5.56
C LEU A 96 -8.29 -5.66 -4.47
N PRO A 97 -7.71 -6.76 -3.98
CA PRO A 97 -8.34 -7.55 -2.91
C PRO A 97 -8.59 -6.72 -1.63
N MET A 98 -7.60 -5.95 -1.20
CA MET A 98 -7.70 -5.07 -0.03
C MET A 98 -8.74 -3.94 -0.27
N LEU A 99 -8.80 -3.38 -1.48
CA LEU A 99 -9.78 -2.36 -1.81
C LEU A 99 -11.22 -2.90 -1.73
N LYS A 100 -11.43 -4.15 -2.18
CA LYS A 100 -12.73 -4.84 -2.04
C LYS A 100 -13.09 -5.09 -0.57
N GLU A 101 -12.14 -5.37 0.31
CA GLU A 101 -12.39 -5.48 1.75
C GLU A 101 -12.92 -4.16 2.32
N TYR A 102 -12.29 -3.03 1.97
CA TYR A 102 -12.75 -1.72 2.42
C TYR A 102 -14.12 -1.34 1.87
N GLN A 103 -14.41 -1.69 0.61
CA GLN A 103 -15.75 -1.51 0.05
C GLN A 103 -16.81 -2.32 0.82
N LYS A 104 -16.51 -3.58 1.18
CA LYS A 104 -17.41 -4.41 2.00
C LYS A 104 -17.65 -3.82 3.40
N GLN A 105 -16.68 -3.08 3.94
CA GLN A 105 -16.82 -2.33 5.19
C GLN A 105 -17.61 -1.01 5.03
N GLY A 106 -18.12 -0.71 3.83
CA GLY A 106 -18.87 0.51 3.56
C GLY A 106 -18.00 1.75 3.30
N ARG A 107 -16.67 1.60 3.23
CA ARG A 107 -15.78 2.74 2.98
C ARG A 107 -15.81 3.13 1.51
N LYS A 108 -15.84 4.43 1.23
CA LYS A 108 -15.66 4.95 -0.14
C LYS A 108 -14.21 4.72 -0.58
N VAL A 109 -14.01 4.12 -1.75
CA VAL A 109 -12.69 3.79 -2.29
C VAL A 109 -12.46 4.51 -3.62
N ASN A 110 -11.32 5.18 -3.76
CA ASN A 110 -10.91 5.88 -4.98
C ASN A 110 -9.42 5.65 -5.26
N VAL A 111 -9.08 5.12 -6.42
CA VAL A 111 -7.69 4.91 -6.86
C VAL A 111 -7.44 5.72 -8.13
N GLY A 112 -6.37 6.53 -8.12
CA GLY A 112 -6.00 7.38 -9.25
C GLY A 112 -4.64 7.01 -9.78
N ASP A 113 -4.43 7.22 -11.08
CA ASP A 113 -3.11 7.14 -11.70
C ASP A 113 -2.32 8.42 -11.39
N GLY A 114 -1.11 8.25 -10.89
CA GLY A 114 -0.19 9.32 -10.51
C GLY A 114 0.69 9.81 -11.67
N ASN A 115 0.62 9.16 -12.83
CA ASN A 115 1.35 9.57 -14.02
C ASN A 115 0.47 10.45 -14.92
N ALA A 116 1.10 11.36 -15.67
CA ALA A 116 0.43 12.01 -16.78
C ALA A 116 -0.03 10.94 -17.76
N LEU A 117 -1.30 10.97 -18.16
CA LEU A 117 -1.79 10.14 -19.24
C LEU A 117 -0.96 10.51 -20.48
N GLY A 118 -0.03 9.64 -20.86
CA GLY A 118 0.60 9.71 -22.17
C GLY A 118 -0.47 9.57 -23.26
N PRO A 119 -0.20 10.00 -24.50
CA PRO A 119 -1.14 9.82 -25.59
C PRO A 119 -1.57 8.35 -25.66
N SER A 120 -2.88 8.16 -25.77
CA SER A 120 -3.51 6.85 -25.90
C SER A 120 -2.87 6.08 -27.06
N PRO A 121 -2.47 4.80 -26.90
CA PRO A 121 -2.04 3.97 -28.02
C PRO A 121 -3.20 3.50 -28.91
N LEU A 122 -4.37 4.16 -28.85
CA LEU A 122 -5.55 3.90 -29.68
C LEU A 122 -5.73 4.93 -30.81
N ASP A 123 -4.66 5.62 -31.20
CA ASP A 123 -4.61 6.39 -32.46
C ASP A 123 -3.96 5.57 -33.58
#